data_AF-A0A3N4VG93-F1
#
_entry.id   AF-A0A3N4VG93-F1
#
_cell.length_a   1.000
_cell.length_b   1.000
_cell.length_c   1.000
_cell.angle_alpha   90.00
_cell.angle_beta   90.00
_cell.angle_gamma   90.00
#
_symmetry.space_group_name_H-M   'P 1'
#
loop_
_entity.id
_entity.type
_entity.pdbx_description
1 polymer ?
#
loop_
_entity_poly.entity_id
_entity_poly.type
_entity_poly.pdbx_seq_one_letter_code
_entity_poly.pdbx_strand_id
1 'polypeptide(L)'
;MKLQKKHSMATTALFLLSALTSGSIFADNNGQEGQEATIEDVLNDINEVLDDSINHIEAAEAQIITHENALLEHEKELRIHEAEIIDNKEVLQNHADHIQTLQANVEDVNAFIADTNTINEKTLNSITKHNEQITAHYNAITQQHDLLMNHNDVLKQNTDTLTQHDQQLDEHSEVLHNHANSIEDLIERKAEKIDLENKADIAQLNQVNHQVTKNTSNITANKANIDNLIERKAEKSDLVNKADIAQLNQVNHQVTKNTSNITANKANIDNLIERKAEKSDLVNKADVAHINRVENLVRNNATHIETVKKQTRNNTAHIQNLDNRVNKLDKKMRKGLATQAALTGLFQPYSVGKANITAAVGGYQSNTALALGTGYRFNENVATKAGIAVSTNKHSAVSYNVGVNYEW
;
A
#
# COMPACT_ATOMS: atom_id res chain seq x y z
N MET A 1 -78.41 29.11 87.72
CA MET A 1 -78.57 30.14 88.77
C MET A 1 -79.99 30.76 88.78
N LYS A 2 -81.04 29.94 88.64
CA LYS A 2 -82.47 30.32 88.73
C LYS A 2 -83.24 29.51 89.78
N LEU A 3 -82.54 28.74 90.63
CA LEU A 3 -83.14 27.96 91.72
C LEU A 3 -83.33 28.73 93.04
N GLN A 4 -82.72 29.91 93.20
CA GLN A 4 -82.83 30.67 94.46
C GLN A 4 -84.06 31.57 94.58
N LYS A 5 -84.83 31.81 93.51
CA LYS A 5 -86.08 32.59 93.59
C LYS A 5 -87.33 31.72 93.87
N LYS A 6 -87.29 30.41 93.61
CA LYS A 6 -88.41 29.48 93.91
C LYS A 6 -88.56 29.17 95.40
N HIS A 7 -87.50 29.31 96.21
CA HIS A 7 -87.61 29.13 97.66
C HIS A 7 -88.40 30.25 98.33
N SER A 8 -88.44 31.45 97.77
CA SER A 8 -89.12 32.59 98.39
C SER A 8 -90.65 32.44 98.43
N MET A 9 -91.28 31.76 97.47
CA MET A 9 -92.74 31.60 97.46
C MET A 9 -93.21 30.43 98.32
N ALA A 10 -92.45 29.33 98.35
CA ALA A 10 -92.77 28.17 99.19
C ALA A 10 -92.62 28.49 100.69
N THR A 11 -91.68 29.37 101.07
CA THR A 11 -91.50 29.77 102.48
C THR A 11 -92.64 30.68 102.96
N THR A 12 -93.19 31.54 102.09
CA THR A 12 -94.32 32.43 102.44
C THR A 12 -95.64 31.66 102.57
N ALA A 13 -95.91 30.71 101.68
CA ALA A 13 -97.11 29.85 101.76
C ALA A 13 -97.08 28.92 103.00
N LEU A 14 -95.90 28.44 103.41
CA LEU A 14 -95.74 27.62 104.61
C LEU A 14 -95.87 28.45 105.91
N PHE A 15 -95.56 29.75 105.87
CA PHE A 15 -95.71 30.66 107.01
C PHE A 15 -97.19 30.98 107.27
N LEU A 16 -97.98 31.23 106.22
CA LEU A 16 -99.43 31.50 106.31
C LEU A 16 -100.24 30.27 106.77
N LEU A 17 -99.84 29.05 106.39
CA LEU A 17 -100.51 27.82 106.84
C LEU A 17 -100.24 27.48 108.32
N SER A 18 -99.13 27.98 108.88
CA SER A 18 -98.79 27.77 110.30
C SER A 18 -99.55 28.70 111.26
N ALA A 19 -100.01 29.86 110.79
CA ALA A 19 -100.73 30.85 111.61
C ALA A 19 -102.22 30.48 111.86
N LEU A 20 -102.83 29.64 111.01
CA LEU A 20 -104.25 29.25 111.11
C LEU A 20 -104.53 28.09 112.08
N THR A 21 -103.52 27.47 112.68
CA THR A 21 -103.71 26.29 113.55
C THR A 21 -103.57 26.55 115.05
N SER A 22 -103.29 27.79 115.48
CA SER A 22 -103.14 28.12 116.91
C SER A 22 -103.78 29.47 117.25
N GLY A 23 -104.98 29.43 117.84
CA GLY A 23 -105.66 30.62 118.36
C GLY A 23 -105.05 31.19 119.65
N SER A 24 -105.38 32.47 119.91
CA SER A 24 -105.29 33.24 121.18
C SER A 24 -104.22 34.35 121.31
N ILE A 25 -104.60 35.58 120.93
CA ILE A 25 -104.66 36.86 121.69
C ILE A 25 -103.56 37.19 122.73
N PHE A 26 -102.89 38.35 122.61
CA PHE A 26 -102.73 39.36 123.69
C PHE A 26 -102.29 40.76 123.17
N ALA A 27 -102.98 41.81 123.63
CA ALA A 27 -102.72 43.26 123.46
C ALA A 27 -101.62 43.76 124.44
N ASP A 28 -101.03 44.96 124.43
CA ASP A 28 -101.45 46.29 123.93
C ASP A 28 -100.25 47.31 123.93
N ASN A 29 -100.53 48.51 123.39
CA ASN A 29 -99.92 49.84 123.55
C ASN A 29 -99.05 50.41 122.42
N ASN A 30 -99.70 50.79 121.32
CA ASN A 30 -100.08 52.20 121.11
C ASN A 30 -100.96 52.28 119.85
N GLY A 31 -102.22 52.62 120.04
CA GLY A 31 -103.30 52.37 119.09
C GLY A 31 -103.16 53.09 117.75
N GLN A 32 -103.24 52.30 116.69
CA GLN A 32 -104.36 52.35 115.73
C GLN A 32 -104.59 50.94 115.17
N GLU A 33 -105.86 50.60 115.00
CA GLU A 33 -106.45 49.28 114.80
C GLU A 33 -105.84 48.48 113.63
N GLY A 34 -105.41 47.25 113.92
CA GLY A 34 -105.03 46.26 112.91
C GLY A 34 -106.25 45.46 112.45
N GLN A 35 -106.46 45.40 111.14
CA GLN A 35 -107.43 44.50 110.51
C GLN A 35 -106.90 43.06 110.56
N GLU A 36 -107.61 42.15 111.22
CA GLU A 36 -107.42 40.70 111.09
C GLU A 36 -107.82 40.27 109.67
N ALA A 37 -106.87 39.70 108.93
CA ALA A 37 -107.11 39.09 107.63
C ALA A 37 -108.05 37.87 107.80
N THR A 38 -109.15 37.87 107.07
CA THR A 38 -110.16 36.80 107.06
C THR A 38 -109.63 35.54 106.35
N ILE A 39 -110.26 34.37 106.55
CA ILE A 39 -109.92 33.14 105.78
C ILE A 39 -109.98 33.41 104.26
N GLU A 40 -110.81 34.36 103.84
CA GLU A 40 -110.94 34.81 102.44
C GLU A 40 -109.69 35.55 101.95
N ASP A 41 -109.02 36.32 102.80
CA ASP A 41 -107.77 37.01 102.48
C ASP A 41 -106.61 36.01 102.29
N VAL A 42 -106.53 34.96 103.11
CA VAL A 42 -105.53 33.89 102.96
C VAL A 42 -105.79 33.02 101.72
N LEU A 43 -107.07 32.76 101.40
CA LEU A 43 -107.46 32.08 100.16
C LEU A 43 -107.08 32.92 98.93
N ASN A 44 -107.23 34.25 98.99
CA ASN A 44 -106.81 35.16 97.94
C ASN A 44 -105.28 35.16 97.76
N ASP A 45 -104.49 35.22 98.84
CA ASP A 45 -103.02 35.13 98.77
C ASP A 45 -102.55 33.79 98.19
N ILE A 46 -103.20 32.68 98.58
CA ILE A 46 -102.90 31.35 98.03
C ILE A 46 -103.22 31.31 96.53
N ASN A 47 -104.37 31.86 96.12
CA ASN A 47 -104.74 31.95 94.70
C ASN A 47 -103.75 32.82 93.91
N GLU A 48 -103.28 33.93 94.48
CA GLU A 48 -102.27 34.80 93.85
C GLU A 48 -100.92 34.09 93.67
N VAL A 49 -100.44 33.35 94.69
CA VAL A 49 -99.23 32.54 94.58
C VAL A 49 -99.39 31.37 93.60
N LEU A 50 -100.57 30.77 93.55
CA LEU A 50 -100.90 29.70 92.61
C LEU A 50 -100.89 30.23 91.17
N ASP A 51 -101.52 31.38 90.93
CA ASP A 51 -101.54 32.06 89.64
C ASP A 51 -100.12 32.48 89.21
N ASP A 52 -99.30 33.02 90.10
CA ASP A 52 -97.90 33.36 89.78
C ASP A 52 -97.05 32.12 89.49
N SER A 53 -97.30 31.01 90.22
CA SER A 53 -96.66 29.72 89.95
C SER A 53 -97.08 29.13 88.60
N ILE A 54 -98.37 29.23 88.24
CA ILE A 54 -98.91 28.83 86.93
C ILE A 54 -98.26 29.68 85.84
N ASN A 55 -98.24 31.01 85.97
CA ASN A 55 -97.59 31.93 85.04
C ASN A 55 -96.10 31.59 84.84
N HIS A 56 -95.38 31.26 85.92
CA HIS A 56 -93.99 30.82 85.83
C HIS A 56 -93.81 29.45 85.17
N ILE A 57 -94.74 28.51 85.36
CA ILE A 57 -94.74 27.20 84.69
C ILE A 57 -95.01 27.38 83.20
N GLU A 58 -96.04 28.15 82.83
CA GLU A 58 -96.36 28.48 81.44
C GLU A 58 -95.19 29.18 80.73
N ALA A 59 -94.52 30.12 81.41
CA ALA A 59 -93.33 30.77 80.88
C ALA A 59 -92.13 29.81 80.71
N ALA A 60 -91.98 28.83 81.60
CA ALA A 60 -90.95 27.80 81.49
C ALA A 60 -91.28 26.80 80.37
N GLU A 61 -92.54 26.41 80.21
CA GLU A 61 -93.03 25.55 79.13
C GLU A 61 -92.84 26.22 77.77
N ALA A 62 -93.17 27.51 77.64
CA ALA A 62 -92.88 28.29 76.43
C ALA A 62 -91.38 28.32 76.10
N GLN A 63 -90.50 28.43 77.10
CA GLN A 63 -89.05 28.34 76.91
C GLN A 63 -88.59 26.94 76.48
N ILE A 64 -89.17 25.88 77.06
CA ILE A 64 -88.88 24.49 76.67
C ILE A 64 -89.28 24.26 75.21
N ILE A 65 -90.49 24.67 74.82
CA ILE A 65 -90.97 24.56 73.43
C ILE A 65 -90.05 25.33 72.48
N THR A 66 -89.59 26.53 72.88
CA THR A 66 -88.64 27.32 72.08
C THR A 66 -87.31 26.59 71.90
N HIS A 67 -86.75 26.00 72.96
CA HIS A 67 -85.52 25.22 72.87
C HIS A 67 -85.68 23.93 72.08
N GLU A 68 -86.82 23.24 72.21
CA GLU A 68 -87.13 22.03 71.45
C GLU A 68 -87.20 22.31 69.96
N ASN A 69 -87.85 23.42 69.58
CA ASN A 69 -87.86 23.90 68.19
C ASN A 69 -86.45 24.22 67.68
N ALA A 70 -85.60 24.86 68.50
CA ALA A 70 -84.20 25.15 68.13
C ALA A 70 -83.35 23.87 67.98
N LEU A 71 -83.55 22.88 68.85
CA LEU A 71 -82.89 21.56 68.74
C LEU A 71 -83.29 20.83 67.47
N LEU A 72 -84.58 20.85 67.12
CA LEU A 72 -85.07 20.25 65.88
C LEU A 72 -84.47 20.91 64.65
N GLU A 73 -84.27 22.23 64.69
CA GLU A 73 -83.62 22.96 63.58
C GLU A 73 -82.14 22.61 63.47
N HIS A 74 -81.40 22.56 64.59
CA HIS A 74 -80.01 22.08 64.59
C HIS A 74 -79.88 20.62 64.11
N GLU A 75 -80.84 19.75 64.42
CA GLU A 75 -80.84 18.37 63.92
C GLU A 75 -81.03 18.32 62.38
N LYS A 76 -81.79 19.26 61.80
CA LYS A 76 -81.86 19.38 60.33
C LYS A 76 -80.54 19.88 59.76
N GLU A 77 -79.93 20.90 60.35
CA GLU A 77 -78.61 21.42 59.93
C GLU A 77 -77.53 20.33 59.99
N LEU A 78 -77.50 19.53 61.05
CA LEU A 78 -76.56 18.41 61.19
C LEU A 78 -76.74 17.35 60.11
N ARG A 79 -77.99 17.03 59.74
CA ARG A 79 -78.27 16.10 58.63
C ARG A 79 -77.81 16.65 57.28
N ILE A 80 -77.92 17.96 57.07
CA ILE A 80 -77.39 18.60 55.85
C ILE A 80 -75.86 18.50 55.83
N HIS A 81 -75.18 18.86 56.91
CA HIS A 81 -73.72 18.73 57.00
C HIS A 81 -73.24 17.27 56.85
N GLU A 82 -73.97 16.29 57.39
CA GLU A 82 -73.65 14.87 57.22
C GLU A 82 -73.71 14.46 55.74
N ALA A 83 -74.75 14.89 55.02
CA ALA A 83 -74.86 14.68 53.58
C ALA A 83 -73.70 15.34 52.82
N GLU A 84 -73.36 16.59 53.13
CA GLU A 84 -72.23 17.30 52.52
C GLU A 84 -70.88 16.60 52.79
N ILE A 85 -70.68 16.02 53.97
CA ILE A 85 -69.47 15.26 54.31
C ILE A 85 -69.38 13.98 53.46
N ILE A 86 -70.50 13.30 53.22
CA ILE A 86 -70.56 12.11 52.38
C ILE A 86 -70.21 12.48 50.93
N ASP A 87 -70.81 13.55 50.40
CA ASP A 87 -70.53 14.03 49.04
C ASP A 87 -69.05 14.43 48.90
N ASN A 88 -68.50 15.15 49.88
CA ASN A 88 -67.08 15.53 49.89
C ASN A 88 -66.15 14.31 49.95
N LYS A 89 -66.54 13.25 50.65
CA LYS A 89 -65.77 11.99 50.69
C LYS A 89 -65.75 11.31 49.32
N GLU A 90 -66.87 11.31 48.60
CA GLU A 90 -66.94 10.77 47.23
C GLU A 90 -66.07 11.58 46.27
N VAL A 91 -66.12 12.92 46.36
CA VAL A 91 -65.25 13.82 45.57
C VAL A 91 -63.77 13.55 45.85
N LEU A 92 -63.38 13.38 47.12
CA LEU A 92 -62.00 13.06 47.49
C LEU A 92 -61.55 11.70 46.94
N GLN A 93 -62.44 10.71 46.91
CA GLN A 93 -62.14 9.40 46.31
C GLN A 93 -61.92 9.53 44.79
N ASN A 94 -62.81 10.26 44.10
CA ASN A 94 -62.66 10.53 42.66
C ASN A 94 -61.34 11.25 42.35
N HIS A 95 -60.94 12.22 43.19
CA HIS A 95 -59.64 12.88 43.07
C HIS A 95 -58.48 11.91 43.30
N ALA A 96 -58.57 11.01 44.29
CA ALA A 96 -57.54 10.01 44.55
C ALA A 96 -57.35 9.07 43.35
N ASP A 97 -58.44 8.60 42.75
CA ASP A 97 -58.41 7.72 41.57
C ASP A 97 -57.83 8.46 40.34
N HIS A 98 -58.17 9.74 40.18
CA HIS A 98 -57.57 10.58 39.14
C HIS A 98 -56.06 10.78 39.35
N ILE A 99 -55.61 11.01 40.59
CA ILE A 99 -54.19 11.12 40.94
C ILE A 99 -53.45 9.82 40.61
N GLN A 100 -54.01 8.65 40.92
CA GLN A 100 -53.40 7.36 40.57
C GLN A 100 -53.26 7.20 39.05
N THR A 101 -54.30 7.59 38.30
CA THR A 101 -54.26 7.57 36.83
C THR A 101 -53.17 8.51 36.28
N LEU A 102 -53.04 9.72 36.85
CA LEU A 102 -51.99 10.65 36.47
C LEU A 102 -50.59 10.12 36.81
N GLN A 103 -50.43 9.42 37.94
CA GLN A 103 -49.15 8.79 38.32
C GLN A 103 -48.75 7.70 37.31
N ALA A 104 -49.68 6.82 36.94
CA ALA A 104 -49.42 5.79 35.92
C ALA A 104 -49.03 6.41 34.56
N ASN A 105 -49.75 7.46 34.14
CA ASN A 105 -49.42 8.18 32.90
C ASN A 105 -48.02 8.82 32.96
N VAL A 106 -47.59 9.34 34.11
CA VAL A 106 -46.24 9.90 34.30
C VAL A 106 -45.18 8.80 34.21
N GLU A 107 -45.43 7.62 34.76
CA GLU A 107 -44.53 6.46 34.63
C GLU A 107 -44.38 6.03 33.18
N ASP A 108 -45.48 5.92 32.43
CA ASP A 108 -45.46 5.59 31.00
C ASP A 108 -44.70 6.64 30.17
N VAL A 109 -44.93 7.93 30.44
CA VAL A 109 -44.19 9.02 29.78
C VAL A 109 -42.70 8.93 30.08
N ASN A 110 -42.31 8.65 31.32
CA ASN A 110 -40.90 8.49 31.69
C ASN A 110 -40.25 7.28 31.00
N ALA A 111 -40.97 6.16 30.87
CA ALA A 111 -40.50 5.00 30.13
C ALA A 111 -40.30 5.33 28.63
N PHE A 112 -41.27 6.03 28.02
CA PHE A 112 -41.16 6.48 26.63
C PHE A 112 -39.96 7.43 26.40
N ILE A 113 -39.71 8.35 27.34
CA ILE A 113 -38.54 9.24 27.29
C ILE A 113 -37.23 8.43 27.36
N ALA A 114 -37.16 7.42 28.24
CA ALA A 114 -35.97 6.58 28.37
C ALA A 114 -35.67 5.79 27.09
N ASP A 115 -36.71 5.20 26.47
CA ASP A 115 -36.59 4.51 25.19
C ASP A 115 -36.15 5.46 24.07
N THR A 116 -36.73 6.65 24.02
CA THR A 116 -36.37 7.70 23.06
C THR A 116 -34.91 8.11 23.21
N ASN A 117 -34.42 8.29 24.43
CA ASN A 117 -33.02 8.61 24.70
C ASN A 117 -32.08 7.48 24.23
N THR A 118 -32.44 6.24 24.50
CA THR A 118 -31.67 5.06 24.04
C THR A 118 -31.59 5.00 22.51
N ILE A 119 -32.69 5.29 21.80
CA ILE A 119 -32.73 5.36 20.34
C ILE A 119 -31.85 6.51 19.82
N ASN A 120 -31.91 7.67 20.46
CA ASN A 120 -31.11 8.83 20.10
C ASN A 120 -29.61 8.55 20.25
N GLU A 121 -29.18 7.91 21.33
CA GLU A 121 -27.78 7.49 21.54
C GLU A 121 -27.31 6.52 20.46
N LYS A 122 -28.10 5.48 20.14
CA LYS A 122 -27.78 4.54 19.06
C LYS A 122 -27.66 5.23 17.71
N THR A 123 -28.54 6.20 17.44
CA THR A 123 -28.54 6.99 16.20
C THR A 123 -27.30 7.87 16.13
N LEU A 124 -26.96 8.57 17.21
CA LEU A 124 -25.77 9.42 17.30
C LEU A 124 -24.47 8.62 17.09
N ASN A 125 -24.37 7.45 17.71
CA ASN A 125 -23.23 6.55 17.53
C ASN A 125 -23.10 6.09 16.08
N SER A 126 -24.23 5.77 15.42
CA SER A 126 -24.24 5.36 14.01
C SER A 126 -23.81 6.51 13.09
N ILE A 127 -24.31 7.73 13.33
CA ILE A 127 -23.91 8.94 12.60
C ILE A 127 -22.41 9.20 12.75
N THR A 128 -21.88 9.08 13.97
CA THR A 128 -20.46 9.28 14.25
C THR A 128 -19.60 8.30 13.45
N LYS A 129 -19.97 7.01 13.47
CA LYS A 129 -19.27 5.97 12.69
C LYS A 129 -19.33 6.22 11.18
N HIS A 130 -20.48 6.64 10.65
CA HIS A 130 -20.59 6.99 9.24
C HIS A 130 -19.72 8.20 8.89
N ASN A 131 -19.63 9.21 9.75
CA ASN A 131 -18.74 10.36 9.53
C ASN A 131 -17.27 9.94 9.49
N GLU A 132 -16.82 9.07 10.41
CA GLU A 132 -15.47 8.52 10.37
C GLU A 132 -15.19 7.78 9.05
N GLN A 133 -16.14 6.98 8.56
CA GLN A 133 -16.04 6.30 7.27
C GLN A 133 -15.99 7.28 6.10
N ILE A 134 -16.81 8.34 6.12
CA ILE A 134 -16.78 9.39 5.09
C ILE A 134 -15.43 10.08 5.06
N THR A 135 -14.85 10.41 6.23
CA THR A 135 -13.51 11.00 6.31
C THR A 135 -12.44 10.06 5.77
N ALA A 136 -12.51 8.76 6.10
CA ALA A 136 -11.59 7.76 5.55
C ALA A 136 -11.70 7.65 4.02
N HIS A 137 -12.92 7.63 3.48
CA HIS A 137 -13.17 7.61 2.04
C HIS A 137 -12.65 8.88 1.35
N TYR A 138 -12.88 10.05 1.94
CA TYR A 138 -12.37 11.32 1.43
C TYR A 138 -10.84 11.28 1.30
N ASN A 139 -10.14 10.88 2.37
CA ASN A 139 -8.68 10.77 2.36
C ASN A 139 -8.17 9.77 1.30
N ALA A 140 -8.85 8.64 1.13
CA ALA A 140 -8.50 7.64 0.11
C ALA A 140 -8.67 8.20 -1.32
N ILE A 141 -9.76 8.94 -1.56
CA ILE A 141 -10.02 9.60 -2.86
C ILE A 141 -8.93 10.63 -3.16
N THR A 142 -8.52 11.44 -2.17
CA THR A 142 -7.42 12.41 -2.33
C THR A 142 -6.11 11.71 -2.70
N GLN A 143 -5.74 10.64 -1.99
CA GLN A 143 -4.51 9.88 -2.33
C GLN A 143 -4.57 9.28 -3.73
N GLN A 144 -5.74 8.78 -4.14
CA GLN A 144 -5.91 8.24 -5.49
C GLN A 144 -5.82 9.33 -6.56
N HIS A 145 -6.33 10.53 -6.27
CA HIS A 145 -6.20 11.69 -7.16
C HIS A 145 -4.72 12.08 -7.36
N ASP A 146 -3.94 12.15 -6.28
CA ASP A 146 -2.50 12.46 -6.36
C ASP A 146 -1.74 11.40 -7.16
N LEU A 147 -2.08 10.12 -6.99
CA LEU A 147 -1.49 9.04 -7.80
C LEU A 147 -1.82 9.18 -9.29
N LEU A 148 -3.06 9.56 -9.63
CA LEU A 148 -3.46 9.81 -11.01
C LEU A 148 -2.69 10.98 -11.63
N MET A 149 -2.46 12.05 -10.87
CA MET A 149 -1.65 13.19 -11.33
C MET A 149 -0.20 12.75 -11.61
N ASN A 150 0.41 11.98 -10.71
CA ASN A 150 1.75 11.43 -10.93
C ASN A 150 1.82 10.53 -12.17
N HIS A 151 0.82 9.67 -12.39
CA HIS A 151 0.74 8.85 -13.60
C HIS A 151 0.62 9.72 -14.86
N ASN A 152 -0.16 10.81 -14.81
CA ASN A 152 -0.32 11.73 -15.93
C ASN A 152 1.00 12.43 -16.29
N ASP A 153 1.79 12.83 -15.28
CA ASP A 153 3.11 13.42 -15.49
C ASP A 153 4.10 12.45 -16.15
N VAL A 154 4.10 11.18 -15.71
CA VAL A 154 4.93 10.12 -16.32
C VAL A 154 4.49 9.87 -17.77
N LEU A 155 3.19 9.84 -18.07
CA LEU A 155 2.68 9.70 -19.44
C LEU A 155 3.11 10.86 -20.34
N LYS A 156 3.14 12.08 -19.79
CA LYS A 156 3.66 13.25 -20.51
C LYS A 156 5.16 13.08 -20.83
N GLN A 157 5.97 12.68 -19.85
CA GLN A 157 7.40 12.44 -20.06
C GLN A 157 7.67 11.34 -21.11
N ASN A 158 6.89 10.26 -21.08
CA ASN A 158 6.99 9.19 -22.07
C ASN A 158 6.62 9.68 -23.47
N THR A 159 5.57 10.50 -23.59
CA THR A 159 5.19 11.15 -24.86
C THR A 159 6.34 12.01 -25.38
N ASP A 160 6.91 12.87 -24.54
CA ASP A 160 8.03 13.75 -24.91
C ASP A 160 9.26 12.92 -25.37
N THR A 161 9.56 11.80 -24.70
CA THR A 161 10.64 10.87 -25.08
C THR A 161 10.39 10.19 -26.41
N LEU A 162 9.15 9.74 -26.67
CA LEU A 162 8.78 9.11 -27.94
C LEU A 162 8.92 10.10 -29.11
N THR A 163 8.52 11.36 -28.91
CA THR A 163 8.72 12.41 -29.91
C THR A 163 10.19 12.64 -30.22
N GLN A 164 11.08 12.60 -29.21
CA GLN A 164 12.53 12.70 -29.45
C GLN A 164 13.08 11.51 -30.23
N HIS A 165 12.67 10.28 -29.90
CA HIS A 165 13.08 9.10 -30.65
C HIS A 165 12.59 9.14 -32.10
N ASP A 166 11.37 9.64 -32.35
CA ASP A 166 10.83 9.82 -33.70
C ASP A 166 11.70 10.76 -34.53
N GLN A 167 12.07 11.92 -33.95
CA GLN A 167 13.00 12.86 -34.58
C GLN A 167 14.38 12.22 -34.88
N GLN A 168 14.92 11.43 -33.95
CA GLN A 168 16.20 10.74 -34.17
C GLN A 168 16.12 9.69 -35.29
N LEU A 169 14.97 9.02 -35.45
CA LEU A 169 14.76 8.08 -36.55
C LEU A 169 14.71 8.81 -37.90
N ASP A 170 14.07 9.98 -37.96
CA ASP A 170 14.08 10.83 -39.15
C ASP A 170 15.51 11.27 -39.51
N GLU A 171 16.30 11.72 -38.53
CA GLU A 171 17.70 12.10 -38.72
C GLU A 171 18.55 10.91 -39.22
N HIS A 172 18.39 9.73 -38.62
CA HIS A 172 19.08 8.53 -39.09
C HIS A 172 18.65 8.12 -40.51
N SER A 173 17.38 8.27 -40.86
CA SER A 173 16.86 8.01 -42.20
C SER A 173 17.51 8.93 -43.23
N GLU A 174 17.67 10.22 -42.92
CA GLU A 174 18.38 11.19 -43.76
C GLU A 174 19.87 10.81 -43.95
N VAL A 175 20.55 10.41 -42.87
CA VAL A 175 21.95 9.94 -42.94
C VAL A 175 22.07 8.70 -43.82
N LEU A 176 21.17 7.72 -43.69
CA LEU A 176 21.16 6.52 -44.53
C LEU A 176 20.93 6.86 -46.00
N HIS A 177 20.03 7.81 -46.30
CA HIS A 177 19.81 8.29 -47.66
C HIS A 177 21.08 8.92 -48.25
N ASN A 178 21.76 9.77 -47.48
CA ASN A 178 23.02 10.40 -47.90
C ASN A 178 24.14 9.37 -48.12
N HIS A 179 24.23 8.35 -47.27
CA HIS A 179 25.17 7.25 -47.48
C HIS A 179 24.85 6.44 -48.73
N ALA A 180 23.57 6.16 -49.00
CA ALA A 180 23.15 5.46 -50.21
C ALA A 180 23.59 6.23 -51.48
N ASN A 181 23.33 7.55 -51.52
CA ASN A 181 23.77 8.41 -52.62
C ASN A 181 25.30 8.41 -52.76
N SER A 182 26.04 8.48 -51.64
CA SER A 182 27.51 8.44 -51.67
C SER A 182 28.06 7.11 -52.20
N ILE A 183 27.39 5.99 -51.90
CA ILE A 183 27.78 4.67 -52.41
C ILE A 183 27.51 4.59 -53.91
N GLU A 184 26.38 5.12 -54.37
CA GLU A 184 26.04 5.18 -55.80
C GLU A 184 27.10 5.97 -56.59
N ASP A 185 27.48 7.17 -56.11
CA ASP A 185 28.56 7.97 -56.68
C ASP A 185 29.90 7.22 -56.74
N LEU A 186 30.24 6.47 -55.67
CA LEU A 186 31.48 5.69 -55.62
C LEU A 186 31.47 4.53 -56.62
N ILE A 187 30.32 3.89 -56.82
CA ILE A 187 30.14 2.83 -57.81
C ILE A 187 30.33 3.41 -59.21
N GLU A 188 29.71 4.54 -59.52
CA GLU A 188 29.83 5.20 -60.82
C GLU A 188 31.28 5.58 -61.13
N ARG A 189 31.96 6.25 -60.19
CA ARG A 189 33.39 6.61 -60.33
C ARG A 189 34.30 5.41 -60.51
N LYS A 190 34.01 4.29 -59.86
CA LYS A 190 34.80 3.06 -60.01
C LYS A 190 34.57 2.44 -61.39
N ALA A 191 33.34 2.46 -61.90
CA ALA A 191 33.03 2.00 -63.25
C ALA A 191 33.77 2.83 -64.30
N GLU A 192 33.72 4.17 -64.21
CA GLU A 192 34.45 5.08 -65.09
C GLU A 192 35.97 4.81 -65.09
N LYS A 193 36.55 4.58 -63.90
CA LYS A 193 37.97 4.27 -63.77
C LYS A 193 38.35 2.97 -64.49
N ILE A 194 37.55 1.91 -64.32
CA ILE A 194 37.77 0.62 -64.99
C ILE A 194 37.70 0.79 -66.51
N ASP A 195 36.73 1.55 -67.02
CA ASP A 195 36.61 1.81 -68.45
C ASP A 195 37.82 2.57 -69.01
N LEU A 196 38.35 3.54 -68.27
CA LEU A 196 39.58 4.25 -68.61
C LEU A 196 40.81 3.34 -68.62
N GLU A 197 40.98 2.49 -67.60
CA GLU A 197 42.09 1.53 -67.51
C GLU A 197 42.03 0.52 -68.67
N ASN A 198 40.85 -0.07 -68.94
CA ASN A 198 40.65 -0.99 -70.06
C ASN A 198 40.95 -0.34 -71.41
N LYS A 199 40.54 0.92 -71.61
CA LYS A 199 40.84 1.66 -72.84
C LYS A 199 42.34 1.90 -73.02
N ALA A 200 43.07 2.17 -71.94
CA ALA A 200 44.52 2.31 -71.95
C ALA A 200 45.23 0.99 -72.28
N ASP A 201 44.80 -0.12 -71.67
CA ASP A 201 45.35 -1.45 -71.92
C ASP A 201 45.11 -1.92 -73.36
N ILE A 202 43.91 -1.69 -73.92
CA ILE A 202 43.60 -1.96 -75.33
C ILE A 202 44.51 -1.14 -76.26
N ALA A 203 44.79 0.12 -75.93
CA ALA A 203 45.69 0.96 -76.72
C ALA A 203 47.13 0.42 -76.71
N GLN A 204 47.65 -0.01 -75.56
CA GLN A 204 48.96 -0.64 -75.45
C GLN A 204 49.03 -1.97 -76.22
N LEU A 205 48.00 -2.81 -76.09
CA LEU A 205 47.90 -4.07 -76.83
C LEU A 205 47.94 -3.85 -78.34
N ASN A 206 47.22 -2.84 -78.85
CA ASN A 206 47.22 -2.49 -80.27
C ASN A 206 48.61 -2.04 -80.76
N GLN A 207 49.37 -1.27 -79.95
CA GLN A 207 50.74 -0.89 -80.29
C GLN A 207 51.68 -2.10 -80.37
N VAL A 208 51.62 -3.00 -79.37
CA VAL A 208 52.40 -4.24 -79.36
C VAL A 208 52.06 -5.10 -80.58
N ASN A 209 50.78 -5.26 -80.90
CA ASN A 209 50.33 -6.06 -82.04
C ASN A 209 50.81 -5.47 -83.38
N HIS A 210 50.84 -4.14 -83.50
CA HIS A 210 51.43 -3.47 -84.66
C HIS A 210 52.95 -3.75 -84.78
N GLN A 211 53.69 -3.70 -83.66
CA GLN A 211 55.12 -4.00 -83.65
C GLN A 211 55.41 -5.48 -83.98
N VAL A 212 54.62 -6.42 -83.46
CA VAL A 212 54.71 -7.85 -83.81
C VAL A 212 54.45 -8.04 -85.30
N THR A 213 53.40 -7.41 -85.85
CA THR A 213 53.09 -7.49 -87.28
C THR A 213 54.25 -6.97 -88.15
N LYS A 214 54.85 -5.85 -87.77
CA LYS A 214 56.04 -5.29 -88.43
C LYS A 214 57.23 -6.24 -88.36
N ASN A 215 57.49 -6.84 -87.20
CA ASN A 215 58.56 -7.82 -87.02
C ASN A 215 58.33 -9.07 -87.88
N THR A 216 57.09 -9.58 -87.95
CA THR A 216 56.72 -10.69 -88.83
C THR A 216 57.01 -10.36 -90.29
N SER A 217 56.65 -9.16 -90.76
CA SER A 217 56.96 -8.70 -92.12
C SER A 217 58.48 -8.66 -92.38
N ASN A 218 59.26 -8.12 -91.45
CA ASN A 218 60.73 -8.08 -91.54
C ASN A 218 61.35 -9.48 -91.61
N ILE A 219 60.87 -10.44 -90.80
CA ILE A 219 61.33 -11.83 -90.83
C ILE A 219 61.06 -12.46 -92.19
N THR A 220 59.87 -12.27 -92.75
CA THR A 220 59.52 -12.76 -94.10
C THR A 220 60.44 -12.18 -95.17
N ALA A 221 60.71 -10.86 -95.13
CA ALA A 221 61.64 -10.22 -96.06
C ALA A 221 63.07 -10.76 -95.91
N ASN A 222 63.55 -10.92 -94.68
CA ASN A 222 64.87 -11.50 -94.39
C ASN A 222 64.97 -12.94 -94.89
N LYS A 223 63.91 -13.74 -94.73
CA LYS A 223 63.85 -15.10 -95.28
C LYS A 223 63.98 -15.10 -96.80
N ALA A 224 63.24 -14.25 -97.50
CA ALA A 224 63.33 -14.14 -98.96
C ALA A 224 64.74 -13.72 -99.43
N ASN A 225 65.40 -12.82 -98.70
CA ASN A 225 66.79 -12.44 -98.99
C ASN A 225 67.76 -13.60 -98.81
N ILE A 226 67.61 -14.41 -97.75
CA ILE A 226 68.42 -15.61 -97.52
C ILE A 226 68.21 -16.63 -98.66
N ASP A 227 66.96 -16.86 -99.06
CA ASP A 227 66.62 -17.80 -100.14
C ASP A 227 67.27 -17.36 -101.46
N ASN A 228 67.22 -16.06 -101.83
CA ASN A 228 67.93 -15.51 -103.00
C ASN A 228 69.47 -15.67 -102.92
N LEU A 229 70.07 -15.51 -101.73
CA LEU A 229 71.52 -15.68 -101.55
C LEU A 229 71.96 -17.13 -101.74
N ILE A 230 71.12 -18.10 -101.36
CA ILE A 230 71.37 -19.53 -101.57
C ILE A 230 71.34 -19.86 -103.07
N GLU A 231 70.39 -19.31 -103.82
CA GLU A 231 70.27 -19.52 -105.27
C GLU A 231 71.49 -19.00 -106.05
N ARG A 232 71.97 -17.78 -105.73
CA ARG A 232 73.20 -17.21 -106.31
C ARG A 232 74.47 -18.00 -105.99
N LYS A 233 74.48 -18.75 -104.89
CA LYS A 233 75.60 -19.62 -104.50
C LYS A 233 75.62 -20.91 -105.34
N ALA A 234 74.47 -21.39 -105.80
CA ALA A 234 74.37 -22.56 -106.68
C ALA A 234 74.89 -22.26 -108.10
N GLU A 235 74.66 -21.06 -108.65
CA GLU A 235 75.12 -20.67 -110.00
C GLU A 235 76.65 -20.54 -110.14
N LYS A 236 77.40 -20.38 -109.04
CA LYS A 236 78.87 -20.22 -109.05
C LYS A 236 79.64 -21.55 -109.02
N SER A 237 78.96 -22.69 -108.92
CA SER A 237 79.59 -24.00 -108.68
C SER A 237 80.16 -24.70 -109.92
N ASP A 238 79.81 -24.25 -111.14
CA ASP A 238 80.19 -24.94 -112.39
C ASP A 238 81.59 -24.55 -112.96
N LEU A 239 82.37 -23.70 -112.28
CA LEU A 239 83.62 -23.13 -112.84
C LEU A 239 84.95 -23.50 -112.15
N VAL A 240 84.97 -24.31 -111.08
CA VAL A 240 86.21 -24.50 -110.29
C VAL A 240 86.40 -25.96 -109.84
N ASN A 241 87.12 -26.76 -110.63
CA ASN A 241 87.56 -28.11 -110.23
C ASN A 241 89.01 -28.43 -110.66
N LYS A 242 89.96 -27.55 -110.29
CA LYS A 242 91.40 -27.85 -110.33
C LYS A 242 92.20 -27.33 -109.11
N ALA A 243 91.54 -26.71 -108.12
CA ALA A 243 92.19 -26.08 -106.96
C ALA A 243 91.98 -26.81 -105.61
N ASP A 244 91.10 -27.80 -105.52
CA ASP A 244 90.57 -28.27 -104.21
C ASP A 244 91.42 -29.33 -103.49
N ILE A 245 92.40 -29.94 -104.14
CA ILE A 245 93.20 -31.03 -103.53
C ILE A 245 94.23 -30.50 -102.50
N ALA A 246 94.58 -29.22 -102.53
CA ALA A 246 95.57 -28.63 -101.61
C ALA A 246 94.98 -28.07 -100.29
N GLN A 247 93.73 -27.59 -100.29
CA GLN A 247 93.08 -27.03 -99.09
C GLN A 247 92.56 -28.11 -98.12
N LEU A 248 92.20 -29.30 -98.62
CA LEU A 248 91.63 -30.39 -97.81
C LEU A 248 92.55 -30.87 -96.67
N ASN A 249 93.87 -30.84 -96.89
CA ASN A 249 94.86 -31.28 -95.90
C ASN A 249 95.06 -30.30 -94.74
N GLN A 250 94.80 -29.00 -94.94
CA GLN A 250 94.91 -27.98 -93.90
C GLN A 250 93.65 -27.96 -93.01
N VAL A 251 92.48 -28.20 -93.60
CA VAL A 251 91.19 -28.32 -92.90
C VAL A 251 91.18 -29.54 -91.98
N ASN A 252 91.75 -30.67 -92.42
CA ASN A 252 91.76 -31.91 -91.62
C ASN A 252 92.50 -31.74 -90.28
N HIS A 253 93.57 -30.94 -90.24
CA HIS A 253 94.33 -30.68 -89.01
C HIS A 253 93.58 -29.76 -88.03
N GLN A 254 92.83 -28.78 -88.54
CA GLN A 254 91.98 -27.90 -87.72
C GLN A 254 90.75 -28.64 -87.16
N VAL A 255 90.19 -29.58 -87.93
CA VAL A 255 89.10 -30.46 -87.48
C VAL A 255 89.54 -31.35 -86.32
N THR A 256 90.72 -31.98 -86.39
CA THR A 256 91.25 -32.80 -85.28
C THR A 256 91.44 -31.99 -83.99
N LYS A 257 91.93 -30.75 -84.09
CA LYS A 257 92.08 -29.84 -82.93
C LYS A 257 90.73 -29.41 -82.35
N ASN A 258 89.75 -29.11 -83.20
CA ASN A 258 88.41 -28.76 -82.77
C ASN A 258 87.66 -29.95 -82.15
N THR A 259 87.86 -31.18 -82.65
CA THR A 259 87.34 -32.40 -82.03
C THR A 259 87.86 -32.56 -80.60
N SER A 260 89.14 -32.33 -80.35
CA SER A 260 89.73 -32.39 -79.01
C SER A 260 89.15 -31.32 -78.06
N ASN A 261 88.96 -30.09 -78.55
CA ASN A 261 88.30 -29.01 -77.78
C ASN A 261 86.83 -29.30 -77.49
N ILE A 262 86.10 -29.92 -78.42
CA ILE A 262 84.70 -30.34 -78.24
C ILE A 262 84.62 -31.43 -77.17
N THR A 263 85.54 -32.39 -77.15
CA THR A 263 85.63 -33.42 -76.11
C THR A 263 85.91 -32.81 -74.73
N ALA A 264 86.83 -31.84 -74.63
CA ALA A 264 87.12 -31.12 -73.39
C ALA A 264 85.93 -30.27 -72.91
N ASN A 265 85.25 -29.57 -73.82
CA ASN A 265 84.07 -28.78 -73.49
C ASN A 265 82.87 -29.66 -73.11
N LYS A 266 82.71 -30.84 -73.72
CA LYS A 266 81.69 -31.82 -73.32
C LYS A 266 81.91 -32.29 -71.88
N ALA A 267 83.15 -32.59 -71.50
CA ALA A 267 83.49 -32.95 -70.12
C ALA A 267 83.26 -31.80 -69.12
N ASN A 268 83.51 -30.55 -69.51
CA ASN A 268 83.19 -29.38 -68.68
C ASN A 268 81.68 -29.15 -68.54
N ILE A 269 80.90 -29.36 -69.60
CA ILE A 269 79.44 -29.28 -69.59
C ILE A 269 78.84 -30.38 -68.71
N ASP A 270 79.35 -31.61 -68.79
CA ASP A 270 78.88 -32.72 -67.96
C ASP A 270 79.12 -32.44 -66.46
N ASN A 271 80.30 -31.91 -66.10
CA ASN A 271 80.59 -31.47 -64.72
C ASN A 271 79.70 -30.30 -64.24
N LEU A 272 79.31 -29.39 -65.13
CA LEU A 272 78.41 -28.28 -64.81
C LEU A 272 76.94 -28.74 -64.64
N ILE A 273 76.52 -29.77 -65.39
CA ILE A 273 75.20 -30.39 -65.26
C ILE A 273 75.09 -31.12 -63.91
N GLU A 274 76.13 -31.87 -63.52
CA GLU A 274 76.18 -32.61 -62.25
C GLU A 274 76.15 -31.67 -61.03
N ARG A 275 76.93 -30.58 -61.04
CA ARG A 275 76.91 -29.54 -59.98
C ARG A 275 75.58 -28.78 -59.88
N LYS A 276 74.82 -28.67 -60.98
CA LYS A 276 73.49 -28.03 -60.99
C LYS A 276 72.41 -28.97 -60.43
N ALA A 277 72.52 -30.28 -60.67
CA ALA A 277 71.65 -31.30 -60.09
C ALA A 277 71.80 -31.37 -58.55
N GLU A 278 73.04 -31.44 -58.04
CA GLU A 278 73.30 -31.49 -56.58
C GLU A 278 72.77 -30.26 -55.82
N LYS A 279 72.90 -29.05 -56.40
CA LYS A 279 72.39 -27.81 -55.77
C LYS A 279 70.86 -27.75 -55.78
N SER A 280 70.20 -28.31 -56.80
CA SER A 280 68.74 -28.39 -56.89
C SER A 280 68.15 -29.34 -55.85
N ASP A 281 68.79 -30.50 -55.64
CA ASP A 281 68.30 -31.51 -54.68
C ASP A 281 68.49 -31.07 -53.21
N LEU A 282 69.54 -30.32 -52.90
CA LEU A 282 69.75 -29.74 -51.56
C LEU A 282 68.73 -28.64 -51.22
N VAL A 283 68.35 -27.79 -52.18
CA VAL A 283 67.35 -26.72 -51.98
C VAL A 283 65.96 -27.32 -51.77
N ASN A 284 65.55 -28.29 -52.61
CA ASN A 284 64.25 -28.94 -52.48
C ASN A 284 64.11 -29.73 -51.16
N LYS A 285 65.17 -30.37 -50.67
CA LYS A 285 65.16 -31.09 -49.38
C LYS A 285 65.07 -30.15 -48.17
N ALA A 286 65.67 -28.96 -48.25
CA ALA A 286 65.59 -27.93 -47.20
C ALA A 286 64.18 -27.31 -47.11
N ASP A 287 63.56 -27.01 -48.25
CA ASP A 287 62.21 -26.43 -48.30
C ASP A 287 61.15 -27.41 -47.79
N VAL A 288 61.22 -28.69 -48.16
CA VAL A 288 60.31 -29.74 -47.66
C VAL A 288 60.46 -29.93 -46.14
N ALA A 289 61.68 -29.88 -45.60
CA ALA A 289 61.92 -29.98 -44.16
C ALA A 289 61.34 -28.77 -43.39
N HIS A 290 61.45 -27.56 -43.95
CA HIS A 290 60.87 -26.36 -43.35
C HIS A 290 59.34 -26.39 -43.38
N ILE A 291 58.74 -26.77 -44.50
CA ILE A 291 57.27 -26.91 -44.66
C ILE A 291 56.71 -27.90 -43.64
N ASN A 292 57.32 -29.09 -43.49
CA ASN A 292 56.88 -30.09 -42.52
C ASN A 292 56.96 -29.60 -41.07
N ARG A 293 57.96 -28.77 -40.72
CA ARG A 293 58.06 -28.14 -39.39
C ARG A 293 56.93 -27.14 -39.17
N VAL A 294 56.67 -26.28 -40.15
CA VAL A 294 55.59 -25.29 -40.08
C VAL A 294 54.24 -25.99 -39.97
N GLU A 295 54.00 -27.05 -40.74
CA GLU A 295 52.75 -27.81 -40.69
C GLU A 295 52.50 -28.45 -39.32
N ASN A 296 53.54 -29.00 -38.69
CA ASN A 296 53.45 -29.54 -37.32
C ASN A 296 53.20 -28.45 -36.27
N LEU A 297 53.83 -27.28 -36.40
CA LEU A 297 53.56 -26.14 -35.51
C LEU A 297 52.13 -25.64 -35.68
N VAL A 298 51.61 -25.58 -36.91
CA VAL A 298 50.22 -25.18 -37.19
C VAL A 298 49.23 -26.17 -36.60
N ARG A 299 49.45 -27.50 -36.71
CA ARG A 299 48.61 -28.52 -36.05
C ARG A 299 48.63 -28.41 -34.52
N ASN A 300 49.81 -28.23 -33.93
CA ASN A 300 49.94 -28.05 -32.47
C ASN A 300 49.25 -26.76 -32.00
N ASN A 301 49.36 -25.68 -32.75
CA ASN A 301 48.66 -24.44 -32.42
C ASN A 301 47.14 -24.59 -32.58
N ALA A 302 46.66 -25.29 -33.60
CA ALA A 302 45.23 -25.56 -33.78
C ALA A 302 44.64 -26.36 -32.60
N THR A 303 45.35 -27.38 -32.13
CA THR A 303 44.92 -28.19 -30.96
C THR A 303 44.97 -27.39 -29.65
N HIS A 304 45.97 -26.55 -29.44
CA HIS A 304 46.01 -25.62 -28.30
C HIS A 304 44.89 -24.58 -28.35
N ILE A 305 44.58 -24.00 -29.52
CA ILE A 305 43.48 -23.05 -29.69
C ILE A 305 42.14 -23.70 -29.33
N GLU A 306 41.91 -24.95 -29.74
CA GLU A 306 40.68 -25.67 -29.40
C GLU A 306 40.56 -25.94 -27.89
N THR A 307 41.67 -26.28 -27.24
CA THR A 307 41.76 -26.46 -25.79
C THR A 307 41.46 -25.17 -25.03
N VAL A 308 42.09 -24.06 -25.44
CA VAL A 308 41.86 -22.73 -24.86
C VAL A 308 40.41 -22.28 -25.07
N LYS A 309 39.83 -22.48 -26.26
CA LYS A 309 38.41 -22.18 -26.51
C LYS A 309 37.48 -22.94 -25.57
N LYS A 310 37.75 -24.23 -25.31
CA LYS A 310 36.98 -25.05 -24.37
C LYS A 310 37.10 -24.54 -22.94
N GLN A 311 38.30 -24.20 -22.49
CA GLN A 311 38.53 -23.60 -21.18
C GLN A 311 37.82 -22.24 -21.02
N THR A 312 37.88 -21.38 -22.05
CA THR A 312 37.18 -20.09 -22.06
C THR A 312 35.66 -20.26 -21.94
N ARG A 313 35.06 -21.21 -22.68
CA ARG A 313 33.62 -21.50 -22.55
C ARG A 313 33.24 -21.98 -21.15
N ASN A 314 34.05 -22.86 -20.54
CA ASN A 314 33.82 -23.34 -19.19
C ASN A 314 33.95 -22.21 -18.15
N ASN A 315 34.96 -21.36 -18.29
CA ASN A 315 35.17 -20.20 -17.43
C ASN A 315 34.01 -19.20 -17.55
N THR A 316 33.52 -18.92 -18.76
CA THR A 316 32.34 -18.08 -18.98
C THR A 316 31.10 -18.64 -18.28
N ALA A 317 30.85 -19.95 -18.36
CA ALA A 317 29.75 -20.59 -17.65
C ALA A 317 29.90 -20.51 -16.12
N HIS A 318 31.13 -20.67 -15.61
CA HIS A 318 31.41 -20.49 -14.18
C HIS A 318 31.24 -19.05 -13.71
N ILE A 319 31.66 -18.06 -14.50
CA ILE A 319 31.48 -16.65 -14.20
C ILE A 319 29.99 -16.29 -14.17
N GLN A 320 29.19 -16.76 -15.13
CA GLN A 320 27.74 -16.57 -15.11
C GLN A 320 27.08 -17.22 -13.88
N ASN A 321 27.57 -18.39 -13.44
CA ASN A 321 27.09 -19.02 -12.21
C ASN A 321 27.49 -18.21 -10.96
N LEU A 322 28.72 -17.70 -10.91
CA LEU A 322 29.21 -16.84 -9.85
C LEU A 322 28.40 -15.55 -9.78
N ASP A 323 28.13 -14.88 -10.90
CA ASP A 323 27.30 -13.67 -10.93
C ASP A 323 25.88 -13.93 -10.39
N ASN A 324 25.27 -15.05 -10.80
CA ASN A 324 23.99 -15.48 -10.23
C ASN A 324 24.07 -15.75 -8.71
N ARG A 325 25.18 -16.34 -8.22
CA ARG A 325 25.39 -16.60 -6.79
C ARG A 325 25.64 -15.31 -6.02
N VAL A 326 26.40 -14.37 -6.56
CA VAL A 326 26.65 -13.04 -5.97
C VAL A 326 25.35 -12.26 -5.85
N ASN A 327 24.55 -12.23 -6.91
CA ASN A 327 23.23 -11.58 -6.89
C ASN A 327 22.26 -12.24 -5.88
N LYS A 328 22.31 -13.57 -5.73
CA LYS A 328 21.55 -14.27 -4.68
C LYS A 328 22.07 -13.97 -3.28
N LEU A 329 23.37 -13.86 -3.11
CA LEU A 329 24.01 -13.54 -1.83
C LEU A 329 23.66 -12.12 -1.38
N ASP A 330 23.76 -11.13 -2.25
CA ASP A 330 23.34 -9.74 -1.98
C ASP A 330 21.87 -9.68 -1.54
N LYS A 331 20.97 -10.36 -2.26
CA LYS A 331 19.55 -10.47 -1.87
C LYS A 331 19.36 -11.13 -0.50
N LYS A 332 20.12 -12.19 -0.18
CA LYS A 332 20.06 -12.84 1.14
C LYS A 332 20.61 -11.94 2.24
N MET A 333 21.70 -11.22 1.99
CA MET A 333 22.31 -10.29 2.92
C MET A 333 21.36 -9.16 3.28
N ARG A 334 20.77 -8.47 2.28
CA ARG A 334 19.81 -7.37 2.51
C ARG A 334 18.61 -7.83 3.33
N LYS A 335 18.07 -9.02 3.03
CA LYS A 335 17.00 -9.64 3.82
C LYS A 335 17.44 -9.98 5.24
N GLY A 336 18.65 -10.51 5.41
CA GLY A 336 19.24 -10.80 6.73
C GLY A 336 19.35 -9.53 7.58
N LEU A 337 19.87 -8.44 7.01
CA LEU A 337 19.99 -7.16 7.70
C LEU A 337 18.62 -6.53 8.01
N ALA A 338 17.65 -6.61 7.10
CA ALA A 338 16.29 -6.13 7.36
C ALA A 338 15.60 -6.91 8.49
N THR A 339 15.72 -8.24 8.51
CA THR A 339 15.18 -9.08 9.59
C THR A 339 15.89 -8.83 10.92
N GLN A 340 17.20 -8.60 10.90
CA GLN A 340 17.95 -8.22 12.09
C GLN A 340 17.52 -6.85 12.62
N ALA A 341 17.32 -5.85 11.75
CA ALA A 341 16.83 -4.53 12.14
C ALA A 341 15.43 -4.62 12.79
N ALA A 342 14.56 -5.50 12.27
CA ALA A 342 13.25 -5.77 12.87
C ALA A 342 13.38 -6.43 14.25
N LEU A 343 14.25 -7.44 14.38
CA LEU A 343 14.52 -8.13 15.65
C LEU A 343 15.10 -7.20 16.73
N THR A 344 15.92 -6.23 16.35
CA THR A 344 16.46 -5.23 17.29
C THR A 344 15.41 -4.24 17.78
N GLY A 345 14.35 -4.01 17.00
CA GLY A 345 13.21 -3.17 17.39
C GLY A 345 12.27 -3.84 18.39
N LEU A 346 12.43 -5.13 18.68
CA LEU A 346 11.61 -5.84 19.65
C LEU A 346 11.92 -5.37 21.07
N PHE A 347 10.85 -4.90 21.72
CA PHE A 347 10.92 -4.29 23.02
C PHE A 347 11.14 -5.30 24.14
N GLN A 348 11.75 -4.86 25.24
CA GLN A 348 12.04 -5.73 26.38
C GLN A 348 10.96 -5.56 27.47
N PRO A 349 10.59 -6.62 28.18
CA PRO A 349 9.62 -6.56 29.27
C PRO A 349 10.12 -5.69 30.44
N TYR A 350 9.35 -4.67 30.84
CA TYR A 350 9.69 -3.80 31.99
C TYR A 350 9.16 -4.32 33.33
N SER A 351 7.97 -4.92 33.36
CA SER A 351 7.35 -5.37 34.61
C SER A 351 7.80 -6.79 34.99
N VAL A 352 8.14 -6.97 36.27
CA VAL A 352 8.49 -8.28 36.85
C VAL A 352 7.27 -9.20 36.89
N GLY A 353 7.47 -10.48 36.57
CA GLY A 353 6.47 -11.54 36.69
C GLY A 353 5.43 -11.61 35.57
N LYS A 354 5.51 -10.72 34.56
CA LYS A 354 4.56 -10.66 33.43
C LYS A 354 5.23 -11.04 32.11
N ALA A 355 4.53 -11.82 31.29
CA ALA A 355 4.93 -12.10 29.91
C ALA A 355 4.55 -10.92 29.00
N ASN A 356 5.41 -10.62 28.02
CA ASN A 356 5.18 -9.56 27.04
C ASN A 356 5.30 -10.12 25.63
N ILE A 357 4.42 -9.68 24.73
CA ILE A 357 4.47 -9.97 23.30
C ILE A 357 4.77 -8.67 22.58
N THR A 358 5.74 -8.71 21.66
CA THR A 358 6.22 -7.53 20.93
C THR A 358 6.26 -7.84 19.44
N ALA A 359 5.97 -6.82 18.64
CA ALA A 359 6.04 -6.89 17.19
C ALA A 359 6.83 -5.66 16.70
N ALA A 360 7.67 -5.85 15.70
CA ALA A 360 8.49 -4.78 15.14
C ALA A 360 8.66 -4.97 13.64
N VAL A 361 8.81 -3.87 12.92
CA VAL A 361 9.15 -3.87 11.49
C VAL A 361 10.53 -3.26 11.31
N GLY A 362 11.30 -3.80 10.37
CA GLY A 362 12.65 -3.35 10.08
C GLY A 362 12.91 -3.35 8.59
N GLY A 363 13.83 -2.49 8.15
CA GLY A 363 14.18 -2.34 6.75
C GLY A 363 15.68 -2.15 6.56
N TYR A 364 16.19 -2.64 5.43
CA TYR A 364 17.55 -2.36 4.96
C TYR A 364 17.54 -2.25 3.44
N GLN A 365 17.91 -1.07 2.93
CA GLN A 365 17.76 -0.70 1.52
C GLN A 365 16.32 -0.97 1.02
N SER A 366 16.16 -1.74 -0.07
CA SER A 366 14.86 -2.02 -0.71
C SER A 366 14.11 -3.23 -0.12
N ASN A 367 14.51 -3.73 1.06
CA ASN A 367 13.91 -4.91 1.70
C ASN A 367 13.35 -4.56 3.09
N THR A 368 12.17 -5.10 3.39
CA THR A 368 11.54 -4.97 4.71
C THR A 368 11.29 -6.34 5.33
N ALA A 369 11.14 -6.35 6.65
CA ALA A 369 10.92 -7.53 7.45
C ALA A 369 9.99 -7.24 8.62
N LEU A 370 9.23 -8.25 9.02
CA LEU A 370 8.37 -8.24 10.20
C LEU A 370 8.95 -9.20 11.23
N ALA A 371 9.07 -8.74 12.47
CA ALA A 371 9.52 -9.50 13.62
C ALA A 371 8.39 -9.61 14.65
N LEU A 372 8.32 -10.77 15.29
CA LEU A 372 7.48 -11.06 16.44
C LEU A 372 8.37 -11.65 17.53
N GLY A 373 8.17 -11.21 18.77
CA GLY A 373 8.93 -11.71 19.90
C GLY A 373 8.14 -11.76 21.19
N THR A 374 8.65 -12.53 22.11
CA THR A 374 8.13 -12.67 23.47
C THR A 374 9.25 -12.45 24.47
N GLY A 375 8.92 -11.93 25.64
CA GLY A 375 9.88 -11.76 26.73
C GLY A 375 9.25 -11.95 28.09
N TYR A 376 10.07 -12.40 29.04
CA TYR A 376 9.67 -12.59 30.43
C TYR A 376 10.75 -12.05 31.37
N ARG A 377 10.34 -11.24 32.36
CA ARG A 377 11.24 -10.72 33.40
C ARG A 377 10.97 -11.47 34.70
N PHE A 378 11.92 -12.32 35.10
CA PHE A 378 11.79 -13.19 36.28
C PHE A 378 11.87 -12.39 37.58
N ASN A 379 12.77 -11.40 37.64
CA ASN A 379 12.95 -10.48 38.76
C ASN A 379 13.57 -9.16 38.27
N GLU A 380 13.85 -8.22 39.17
CA GLU A 380 14.47 -6.93 38.82
C GLU A 380 15.87 -7.08 38.22
N ASN A 381 16.53 -8.23 38.37
CA ASN A 381 17.90 -8.45 37.92
C ASN A 381 18.00 -9.39 36.71
N VAL A 382 16.94 -10.12 36.31
CA VAL A 382 17.01 -11.18 35.28
C VAL A 382 15.80 -11.08 34.33
N ALA A 383 16.08 -10.90 33.04
CA ALA A 383 15.07 -10.94 31.98
C ALA A 383 15.49 -11.79 30.79
N THR A 384 14.53 -12.35 30.07
CA THR A 384 14.77 -13.10 28.83
C THR A 384 13.86 -12.62 27.72
N LYS A 385 14.34 -12.75 26.48
CA LYS A 385 13.56 -12.50 25.28
C LYS A 385 13.90 -13.47 24.16
N ALA A 386 12.92 -13.75 23.33
CA ALA A 386 13.04 -14.55 22.11
C ALA A 386 12.28 -13.86 20.99
N GLY A 387 12.80 -13.91 19.76
CA GLY A 387 12.17 -13.29 18.60
C GLY A 387 12.39 -14.08 17.33
N ILE A 388 11.43 -14.00 16.41
CA ILE A 388 11.51 -14.53 15.04
C ILE A 388 11.16 -13.42 14.07
N ALA A 389 11.86 -13.34 12.94
CA ALA A 389 11.59 -12.36 11.91
C ALA A 389 11.57 -12.98 10.52
N VAL A 390 10.71 -12.44 9.67
CA VAL A 390 10.47 -12.88 8.30
C VAL A 390 10.57 -11.72 7.32
N SER A 391 11.29 -11.89 6.23
CA SER A 391 11.36 -10.88 5.15
C SER A 391 10.07 -10.89 4.32
N THR A 392 9.52 -9.72 3.98
CA THR A 392 8.21 -9.57 3.31
C THR A 392 8.26 -9.69 1.78
N ASN A 393 9.44 -9.55 1.14
CA ASN A 393 9.59 -9.67 -0.32
C ASN A 393 9.60 -11.15 -0.80
N LYS A 394 9.29 -11.38 -2.10
CA LYS A 394 9.30 -12.72 -2.76
C LYS A 394 10.52 -13.58 -2.36
N HIS A 395 10.24 -14.79 -1.88
CA HIS A 395 11.14 -15.77 -1.24
C HIS A 395 11.55 -15.37 0.19
N SER A 396 10.80 -15.84 1.18
CA SER A 396 10.94 -15.47 2.60
C SER A 396 12.26 -15.97 3.20
N ALA A 397 13.06 -15.06 3.75
CA ALA A 397 14.16 -15.39 4.65
C ALA A 397 13.67 -15.27 6.10
N VAL A 398 14.04 -16.24 6.93
CA VAL A 398 13.64 -16.31 8.34
C VAL A 398 14.89 -16.22 9.21
N SER A 399 14.84 -15.41 10.28
CA SER A 399 15.87 -15.33 11.31
C SER A 399 15.23 -15.37 12.69
N TYR A 400 16.01 -15.76 13.70
CA TYR A 400 15.54 -15.85 15.09
C TYR A 400 16.65 -15.39 16.05
N ASN A 401 16.25 -14.90 17.23
CA ASN A 401 17.17 -14.58 18.31
C ASN A 401 16.61 -15.04 19.67
N VAL A 402 17.53 -15.24 20.61
CA VAL A 402 17.24 -15.46 22.03
C VAL A 402 18.29 -14.72 22.83
N GLY A 403 17.88 -14.10 23.93
CA GLY A 403 18.79 -13.34 24.79
C GLY A 403 18.35 -13.38 26.25
N VAL A 404 19.33 -13.30 27.13
CA VAL A 404 19.16 -13.14 28.58
C VAL A 404 19.87 -11.85 28.99
N ASN A 405 19.25 -11.07 29.85
CA ASN A 405 19.79 -9.85 30.44
C ASN A 405 19.92 -10.06 31.95
N TYR A 406 21.06 -9.64 32.51
CA TYR A 406 21.32 -9.60 33.95
C TYR A 406 21.77 -8.19 34.35
N GLU A 407 21.15 -7.62 35.39
CA GLU A 407 21.36 -6.24 35.87
C GLU A 407 21.75 -6.29 37.36
N TRP A 408 22.79 -5.56 37.79
CA TRP A 408 23.34 -5.60 39.16
C TRP A 408 23.43 -4.22 39.82
#